data_AF-A0A916GYC6-F1
#
_entry.id   AF-A0A916GYC6-F1
#
_cell.length_a   1.000
_cell.length_b   1.000
_cell.length_c   1.000
_cell.angle_alpha   90.00
_cell.angle_beta   90.00
_cell.angle_gamma   90.00
#
_symmetry.space_group_name_H-M   'P 1'
#
loop_
_entity.id
_entity.type
_entity.pdbx_description
1 polymer ?
#
loop_
_entity_poly.entity_id
_entity_poly.type
_entity_poly.pdbx_seq_one_letter_code
_entity_poly.pdbx_strand_id
1 'polypeptide(L)'
;EFEVLHPGPGSYPRAPENNGSLVVAARLGGRRILLTGDVEARAEADLVGRGGDLSADVLKVPHHGSRTSTTEELLREVRPRIALVSAGRRNRFGHPGREVIERLESSGARVFRTDRHGDVALLFRDGRILPSRPFAGLPGGIP
;
A
#
# COMPACT_ATOMS: atom_id res chain seq x y z
N GLU A 1 15.02 0.97 8.66
CA GLU A 1 14.62 2.29 9.19
C GLU A 1 13.13 2.48 8.96
N PHE A 2 12.45 3.16 9.88
CA PHE A 2 11.03 3.47 9.78
C PHE A 2 10.79 4.94 10.14
N GLU A 3 9.91 5.59 9.40
CA GLU A 3 9.50 6.98 9.57
C GLU A 3 7.97 7.03 9.60
N VAL A 4 7.40 7.68 10.61
CA VAL A 4 5.95 7.92 10.71
C VAL A 4 5.62 9.23 10.01
N LEU A 5 4.79 9.16 8.96
CA LEU A 5 4.39 10.31 8.14
C LEU A 5 3.00 10.84 8.52
N HIS A 6 2.18 10.01 9.17
CA HIS A 6 0.81 10.34 9.55
C HIS A 6 0.40 9.59 10.84
N PRO A 7 -0.42 10.18 11.72
CA PRO A 7 -1.02 11.51 11.67
C PRO A 7 0.02 12.63 11.82
N GLY A 8 -0.17 13.74 11.10
CA GLY A 8 0.64 14.96 11.30
C GLY A 8 -0.15 16.07 11.98
N PRO A 9 0.23 17.36 11.82
CA PRO A 9 -0.35 18.46 12.61
C PRO A 9 -1.83 18.75 12.33
N GLY A 10 -2.45 18.08 11.35
CA GLY A 10 -3.88 18.15 11.10
C GLY A 10 -4.70 17.60 12.28
N SER A 11 -5.89 18.14 12.47
CA SER A 11 -6.84 17.63 13.47
C SER A 11 -7.60 16.42 12.90
N TYR A 12 -7.26 15.23 13.38
CA TYR A 12 -8.01 13.99 13.16
C TYR A 12 -8.79 13.67 14.44
N PRO A 13 -10.10 13.39 14.35
CA PRO A 13 -10.90 12.91 15.47
C PRO A 13 -10.23 11.74 16.21
N ARG A 14 -10.33 11.73 17.55
CA ARG A 14 -9.78 10.66 18.41
C ARG A 14 -10.63 9.37 18.44
N ALA A 15 -11.61 9.26 17.55
CA ALA A 15 -12.47 8.08 17.36
C ALA A 15 -11.92 7.20 16.23
N PRO A 16 -12.35 5.93 16.05
CA PRO A 16 -11.85 5.11 14.95
C PRO A 16 -12.30 5.71 13.61
N GLU A 17 -11.44 6.55 13.05
CA GLU A 17 -11.59 7.17 11.74
C GLU A 17 -10.43 6.73 10.86
N ASN A 18 -10.76 6.28 9.66
CA ASN A 18 -9.83 5.84 8.63
C ASN A 18 -8.72 6.87 8.35
N ASN A 19 -9.08 8.16 8.27
CA ASN A 19 -8.13 9.26 8.10
C ASN A 19 -7.20 9.48 9.29
N GLY A 20 -7.40 8.83 10.44
CA GLY A 20 -6.46 8.81 11.56
C GLY A 20 -5.44 7.66 11.53
N SER A 21 -5.47 6.81 10.48
CA SER A 21 -4.57 5.66 10.34
C SER A 21 -3.08 6.05 10.40
N LEU A 22 -2.22 5.17 10.88
CA LEU A 22 -0.76 5.40 10.77
C LEU A 22 -0.31 5.24 9.32
N VAL A 23 0.48 6.20 8.82
CA VAL A 23 1.23 6.04 7.58
C VAL A 23 2.71 5.97 7.90
N VAL A 24 3.36 4.90 7.46
CA VAL A 24 4.75 4.60 7.77
C VAL A 24 5.53 4.39 6.48
N ALA A 25 6.62 5.13 6.32
CA ALA A 25 7.64 4.81 5.34
C ALA A 25 8.69 3.89 5.98
N ALA A 26 9.02 2.80 5.31
CA ALA A 26 10.00 1.83 5.75
C ALA A 26 11.10 1.65 4.70
N ARG A 27 12.34 1.47 5.15
CA ARG A 27 13.45 1.05 4.29
C ARG A 27 13.87 -0.37 4.61
N LEU A 28 13.81 -1.25 3.60
CA LEU A 28 14.19 -2.65 3.68
C LEU A 28 14.99 -3.05 2.43
N GLY A 29 16.18 -3.64 2.60
CA GLY A 29 17.03 -4.09 1.49
C GLY A 29 17.34 -3.00 0.44
N GLY A 30 17.49 -1.74 0.88
CA GLY A 30 17.74 -0.59 0.00
C GLY A 30 16.50 -0.06 -0.74
N ARG A 31 15.30 -0.55 -0.43
CA ARG A 31 14.05 -0.17 -1.08
C ARG A 31 13.11 0.50 -0.10
N ARG A 32 12.28 1.42 -0.59
CA ARG A 32 11.30 2.17 0.21
C ARG A 32 9.91 1.58 0.04
N ILE A 33 9.24 1.38 1.17
CA ILE A 33 7.89 0.79 1.27
C ILE A 33 7.02 1.83 1.97
N LEU A 34 5.84 2.11 1.42
CA LEU A 34 4.85 2.96 2.07
C LEU A 34 3.67 2.12 2.56
N LEU A 35 3.49 2.10 3.88
CA LEU A 35 2.40 1.41 4.56
C LEU A 35 1.37 2.46 4.97
N THR A 36 0.21 2.46 4.32
CA THR A 36 -0.74 3.59 4.39
C THR A 36 -1.92 3.37 5.33
N GLY A 37 -1.99 2.21 6.00
CA GLY A 37 -3.17 1.86 6.79
C GLY A 37 -4.44 1.98 5.94
N ASP A 38 -5.47 2.59 6.51
CA ASP A 38 -6.75 2.81 5.85
C ASP A 38 -7.03 4.30 5.62
N VAL A 39 -5.99 5.12 5.42
CA VAL A 39 -6.20 6.54 5.06
C VAL A 39 -7.07 6.67 3.82
N GLU A 40 -7.90 7.72 3.80
CA GLU A 40 -8.75 8.09 2.67
C GLU A 40 -8.29 9.42 2.07
N ALA A 41 -8.98 9.87 1.02
CA ALA A 41 -8.59 11.02 0.20
C ALA A 41 -8.22 12.28 1.01
N ARG A 42 -8.86 12.53 2.17
CA ARG A 42 -8.52 13.67 3.03
C ARG A 42 -7.10 13.54 3.60
N ALA A 43 -6.78 12.41 4.22
CA ALA A 43 -5.45 12.18 4.78
C ALA A 43 -4.38 12.05 3.67
N GLU A 44 -4.74 11.54 2.49
CA GLU A 44 -3.87 11.52 1.32
C GLU A 44 -3.52 12.94 0.85
N ALA A 45 -4.52 13.82 0.75
CA ALA A 45 -4.32 15.22 0.39
C ALA A 45 -3.45 15.94 1.43
N ASP A 46 -3.65 15.68 2.72
CA ASP A 46 -2.82 16.23 3.79
C ASP A 46 -1.36 15.76 3.66
N LEU A 47 -1.12 14.49 3.33
CA LEU A 47 0.21 13.94 3.11
C LEU A 47 0.91 14.59 1.92
N VAL A 48 0.22 14.70 0.78
CA VAL A 48 0.74 15.33 -0.43
C VAL A 48 1.02 16.82 -0.18
N GLY A 49 0.10 17.54 0.46
CA GLY A 49 0.21 18.97 0.72
C GLY A 49 1.34 19.37 1.67
N ARG A 50 1.82 18.44 2.52
CA ARG A 50 2.99 18.67 3.38
C ARG A 50 4.32 18.70 2.60
N GLY A 51 4.36 18.16 1.37
CA GLY A 51 5.54 18.20 0.51
C GLY A 51 6.73 17.34 0.98
N GLY A 52 6.49 16.37 1.87
CA GLY A 52 7.50 15.38 2.25
C GLY A 52 7.75 14.35 1.14
N ASP A 53 8.88 13.64 1.20
CA ASP A 53 9.18 12.56 0.23
C ASP A 53 8.28 11.34 0.48
N LEU A 54 7.23 11.21 -0.32
CA LEU A 54 6.31 10.06 -0.31
C LEU A 54 6.74 8.94 -1.27
N SER A 55 7.82 9.10 -2.03
CA SER A 55 8.22 8.13 -3.04
C SER A 55 8.45 6.75 -2.42
N ALA A 56 7.97 5.70 -3.08
CA ALA A 56 8.18 4.34 -2.60
C ALA A 56 8.22 3.33 -3.75
N ASP A 57 9.06 2.32 -3.65
CA ASP A 57 9.08 1.21 -4.61
C ASP A 57 7.82 0.32 -4.45
N VAL A 58 7.34 0.17 -3.20
CA VAL A 58 6.18 -0.64 -2.84
C VAL A 58 5.16 0.21 -2.10
N LEU A 59 3.91 0.18 -2.56
CA LEU A 59 2.76 0.76 -1.87
C LEU A 59 1.88 -0.37 -1.32
N LYS A 60 1.67 -0.43 0.00
CA LYS A 60 0.47 -1.09 0.52
C LYS A 60 -0.69 -0.16 0.23
N VAL A 61 -1.62 -0.62 -0.60
CA VAL A 61 -2.71 0.23 -1.10
C VAL A 61 -3.60 0.66 0.08
N PRO A 62 -3.88 1.98 0.20
CA PRO A 62 -4.72 2.51 1.26
C PRO A 62 -6.09 1.85 1.30
N HIS A 63 -6.57 1.55 2.51
CA HIS A 63 -7.96 1.16 2.76
C HIS A 63 -8.46 0.04 1.85
N HIS A 64 -7.64 -1.00 1.66
CA HIS A 64 -7.94 -2.16 0.82
C HIS A 64 -8.23 -1.84 -0.65
N GLY A 65 -7.94 -0.62 -1.11
CA GLY A 65 -8.33 -0.11 -2.43
C GLY A 65 -9.80 0.31 -2.52
N SER A 66 -10.35 0.83 -1.42
CA SER A 66 -11.64 1.53 -1.43
C SER A 66 -11.67 2.67 -2.44
N ARG A 67 -12.85 2.95 -3.01
CA ARG A 67 -13.08 4.10 -3.91
C ARG A 67 -12.82 5.45 -3.24
N THR A 68 -12.81 5.47 -1.90
CA THR A 68 -12.56 6.67 -1.07
C THR A 68 -11.07 6.99 -0.90
N SER A 69 -10.17 6.14 -1.41
CA SER A 69 -8.72 6.27 -1.25
C SER A 69 -7.98 6.04 -2.57
N THR A 70 -6.65 6.05 -2.50
CA THR A 70 -5.72 5.85 -3.62
C THR A 70 -5.96 6.88 -4.73
N THR A 71 -5.95 8.15 -4.35
CA THR A 71 -6.10 9.29 -5.26
C THR A 71 -4.97 9.36 -6.30
N GLU A 72 -5.26 10.03 -7.43
CA GLU A 72 -4.25 10.27 -8.47
C GLU A 72 -3.07 11.09 -7.94
N GLU A 73 -3.38 12.09 -7.11
CA GLU A 73 -2.40 12.96 -6.45
C GLU A 73 -1.43 12.14 -5.59
N LEU A 74 -1.95 11.21 -4.78
CA LEU A 74 -1.10 10.30 -4.02
C LEU A 74 -0.20 9.47 -4.94
N LEU A 75 -0.76 8.86 -5.99
CA LEU A 75 0.01 8.00 -6.89
C LEU A 75 1.10 8.75 -7.67
N ARG A 76 0.87 10.03 -8.02
CA ARG A 76 1.89 10.90 -8.64
C ARG A 76 3.08 11.17 -7.73
N GLU A 77 2.85 11.29 -6.43
CA GLU A 77 3.93 11.48 -5.44
C GLU A 77 4.64 10.17 -5.10
N VAL A 78 3.88 9.10 -4.87
CA VAL A 78 4.42 7.80 -4.44
C VAL A 78 5.19 7.10 -5.57
N ARG A 79 4.68 7.15 -6.81
CA ARG A 79 5.24 6.49 -8.00
C ARG A 79 5.64 5.02 -7.77
N PRO A 80 4.71 4.17 -7.28
CA PRO A 80 5.03 2.80 -6.90
C PRO A 80 5.33 1.92 -8.11
N ARG A 81 6.30 1.02 -7.97
CA ARG A 81 6.52 -0.08 -8.94
C ARG A 81 5.63 -1.28 -8.64
N ILE A 82 5.31 -1.49 -7.36
CA ILE A 82 4.48 -2.58 -6.88
C ILE A 82 3.38 -2.00 -5.98
N ALA A 83 2.14 -2.41 -6.23
CA ALA A 83 0.99 -2.08 -5.39
C ALA A 83 0.42 -3.36 -4.78
N LEU A 84 0.40 -3.43 -3.44
CA LEU A 84 -0.14 -4.56 -2.68
C LEU A 84 -1.53 -4.21 -2.14
N VAL A 85 -2.56 -4.86 -2.68
CA VAL A 85 -3.93 -4.75 -2.19
C VAL A 85 -4.24 -5.90 -1.25
N SER A 86 -4.48 -5.58 0.02
CA SER A 86 -5.00 -6.56 0.97
C SER A 86 -6.52 -6.62 0.85
N ALA A 87 -7.07 -7.73 0.37
CA ALA A 87 -8.51 -7.95 0.26
C ALA A 87 -8.86 -9.40 0.62
N GLY A 88 -10.05 -9.62 1.19
CA GLY A 88 -10.49 -10.97 1.56
C GLY A 88 -10.91 -11.80 0.34
N ARG A 89 -10.64 -13.11 0.33
CA ARG A 89 -10.94 -14.03 -0.80
C ARG A 89 -12.41 -14.04 -1.27
N ARG A 90 -13.37 -13.78 -0.38
CA ARG A 90 -14.81 -13.66 -0.73
C ARG A 90 -15.24 -12.23 -1.03
N ASN A 91 -14.34 -11.27 -0.86
CA ASN A 91 -14.48 -9.84 -1.09
C ASN A 91 -15.87 -9.26 -0.80
N ARG A 92 -16.32 -9.38 0.45
CA ARG A 92 -17.66 -8.92 0.87
C ARG A 92 -17.85 -7.41 0.77
N PHE A 93 -16.75 -6.65 0.77
CA PHE A 93 -16.74 -5.19 0.73
C PHE A 93 -16.69 -4.63 -0.70
N GLY A 94 -16.42 -5.48 -1.70
CA GLY A 94 -16.26 -5.02 -3.09
C GLY A 94 -14.95 -4.25 -3.34
N HIS A 95 -13.93 -4.44 -2.51
CA HIS A 95 -12.60 -3.81 -2.65
C HIS A 95 -11.56 -4.79 -3.22
N PRO A 96 -10.61 -4.33 -4.06
CA PRO A 96 -10.46 -2.97 -4.55
C PRO A 96 -11.55 -2.60 -5.56
N GLY A 97 -11.93 -1.32 -5.59
CA GLY A 97 -12.80 -0.76 -6.62
C GLY A 97 -12.15 -0.87 -8.01
N ARG A 98 -12.97 -1.02 -9.06
CA ARG A 98 -12.45 -1.15 -10.44
C ARG A 98 -11.61 0.05 -10.84
N GLU A 99 -12.08 1.27 -10.56
CA GLU A 99 -11.31 2.46 -10.90
C GLU A 99 -10.00 2.57 -10.11
N VAL A 100 -9.94 2.05 -8.88
CA VAL A 100 -8.69 2.05 -8.10
C VAL A 100 -7.65 1.16 -8.75
N ILE A 101 -8.05 -0.01 -9.26
CA ILE A 101 -7.18 -0.88 -10.05
C ILE A 101 -6.69 -0.16 -11.31
N GLU A 102 -7.60 0.48 -12.05
CA GLU A 102 -7.25 1.21 -13.27
C GLU A 102 -6.25 2.34 -13.00
N ARG A 103 -6.41 3.09 -11.90
CA ARG A 103 -5.45 4.13 -11.49
C ARG A 103 -4.07 3.54 -11.14
N LEU A 104 -4.03 2.45 -10.38
CA LEU A 104 -2.77 1.78 -10.02
C LEU A 104 -2.04 1.23 -11.24
N GLU A 105 -2.75 0.63 -12.18
CA GLU A 105 -2.17 0.13 -13.43
C GLU A 105 -1.70 1.28 -14.33
N SER A 106 -2.48 2.36 -14.41
CA SER A 106 -2.14 3.57 -15.17
C SER A 106 -0.93 4.32 -14.59
N SER A 107 -0.68 4.20 -13.28
CA SER A 107 0.54 4.72 -12.65
C SER A 107 1.79 3.87 -12.95
N GLY A 108 1.65 2.78 -13.72
CA GLY A 108 2.73 1.84 -14.05
C GLY A 108 3.04 0.83 -12.95
N ALA A 109 2.21 0.74 -11.90
CA ALA A 109 2.43 -0.21 -10.82
C ALA A 109 1.97 -1.62 -11.22
N ARG A 110 2.75 -2.63 -10.85
CA ARG A 110 2.31 -4.02 -10.88
C ARG A 110 1.45 -4.30 -9.66
N VAL A 111 0.18 -4.64 -9.88
CA VAL A 111 -0.78 -4.88 -8.79
C VAL A 111 -0.75 -6.36 -8.35
N PHE A 112 -0.63 -6.57 -7.04
CA PHE A 112 -0.86 -7.87 -6.39
C PHE A 112 -2.01 -7.76 -5.40
N ARG A 113 -2.87 -8.76 -5.37
CA ARG A 113 -4.08 -8.77 -4.53
C ARG A 113 -4.19 -10.06 -3.73
N THR A 114 -4.40 -9.99 -2.41
CA THR A 114 -4.46 -11.20 -1.58
C THR A 114 -5.73 -12.03 -1.81
N ASP A 115 -6.83 -11.41 -2.28
CA ASP A 115 -8.06 -12.12 -2.64
C ASP A 115 -7.91 -13.01 -3.88
N ARG A 116 -6.95 -12.69 -4.77
CA ARG A 116 -6.66 -13.43 -6.00
C ARG A 116 -5.40 -14.30 -5.90
N HIS A 117 -4.43 -13.89 -5.11
CA HIS A 117 -3.09 -14.50 -5.10
C HIS A 117 -2.76 -15.28 -3.83
N GLY A 118 -3.64 -15.25 -2.81
CA GLY A 118 -3.29 -15.71 -1.46
C GLY A 118 -2.36 -14.72 -0.76
N ASP A 119 -1.64 -15.15 0.26
CA ASP A 119 -0.63 -14.29 0.91
C ASP A 119 0.46 -13.89 -0.09
N VAL A 120 0.81 -12.61 -0.14
CA VAL A 120 1.84 -12.12 -1.06
C VAL A 120 3.07 -11.78 -0.22
N ALA A 121 4.21 -12.37 -0.55
CA ALA A 121 5.47 -12.05 0.08
C ALA A 121 6.37 -11.30 -0.92
N LEU A 122 7.11 -10.32 -0.41
CA LEU A 122 8.13 -9.61 -1.17
C LEU A 122 9.48 -9.91 -0.53
N LEU A 123 10.37 -10.53 -1.29
CA LEU A 123 11.76 -10.74 -0.87
C LEU A 123 12.61 -9.57 -1.33
N PHE A 124 13.32 -8.97 -0.39
CA PHE A 124 14.26 -7.87 -0.64
C PHE A 124 15.67 -8.43 -0.62
N ARG A 125 16.33 -8.51 -1.78
CA ARG A 125 17.66 -9.11 -1.93
C ARG A 125 18.47 -8.37 -2.97
N ASP A 126 19.70 -7.99 -2.62
CA ASP A 126 20.67 -7.33 -3.52
C ASP A 126 20.08 -6.09 -4.21
N GLY A 127 19.34 -5.28 -3.45
CA GLY A 127 18.66 -4.08 -3.96
C GLY A 127 17.50 -4.39 -4.93
N ARG A 128 17.01 -5.62 -5.03
CA ARG A 128 15.87 -6.01 -5.86
C ARG A 128 14.67 -6.40 -5.00
N ILE A 129 13.48 -6.31 -5.60
CA ILE A 129 12.22 -6.78 -5.01
C ILE A 129 11.74 -7.97 -5.84
N LEU A 130 11.69 -9.14 -5.22
CA LEU A 130 11.23 -10.37 -5.84
C LEU A 130 9.88 -10.74 -5.22
N PRO A 131 8.76 -10.61 -5.97
CA PRO A 131 7.47 -11.06 -5.48
C PRO A 131 7.43 -12.59 -5.46
N SER A 132 7.12 -13.17 -4.30
CA SER A 132 6.78 -14.59 -4.15
C SER A 132 5.30 -14.74 -3.80
N ARG A 133 4.67 -15.73 -4.42
CA ARG A 133 3.35 -16.23 -3.99
C ARG A 133 3.55 -17.10 -2.74
N PRO A 134 2.53 -17.28 -1.89
CA PRO A 134 2.74 -17.96 -0.63
C PRO A 134 3.00 -19.44 -0.87
N PHE A 135 3.63 -20.05 0.13
CA PHE A 135 3.74 -21.49 0.30
C PHE A 135 2.34 -22.13 0.14
N ALA A 136 2.04 -22.65 -1.05
CA ALA A 136 1.12 -23.78 -1.14
C ALA A 136 1.79 -24.90 -0.34
N GLY A 137 1.12 -25.41 0.69
CA GLY A 137 1.70 -26.37 1.63
C GLY A 137 2.59 -27.41 0.95
N LEU A 138 3.86 -27.48 1.37
CA LEU A 138 4.76 -28.58 1.05
C LEU A 138 5.26 -29.19 2.37
N PRO A 139 5.09 -30.51 2.58
CA PRO A 139 6.02 -31.23 3.42
C PRO A 139 7.37 -31.22 2.68
N GLY A 140 8.36 -30.54 3.25
CA GLY A 140 9.68 -30.35 2.65
C GLY A 140 9.99 -28.89 2.36
N GLY A 141 10.63 -28.23 3.32
CA GLY A 141 11.23 -26.92 3.13
C GLY A 141 12.36 -26.98 2.10
N ILE A 142 12.61 -25.83 1.45
CA ILE A 142 13.71 -25.60 0.51
C ILE A 142 15.06 -25.80 1.26
N PRO A 143 16.10 -26.35 0.61
CA PRO A 143 17.34 -26.85 1.23
C PRO A 143 18.10 -25.87 2.13
#